data_AF-Q5QZK6-F1
#
_entry.id   AF-Q5QZK6-F1
#
_cell.length_a   1.000
_cell.length_b   1.000
_cell.length_c   1.000
_cell.angle_alpha   90.00
_cell.angle_beta   90.00
_cell.angle_gamma   90.00
#
_symmetry.space_group_name_H-M   'P 1'
#
loop_
_entity.id
_entity.type
_entity.pdbx_description
1 polymer ?
#
loop_
_entity_poly.entity_id
_entity_poly.type
_entity_poly.pdbx_seq_one_letter_code
_entity_poly.pdbx_strand_id
1 'polypeptide(L)'
;MAQSPQPDRSQKDKPDSLLNRLLDGVEKVGNKLPDPAVMFFGLLIIVWVMSWLLSGVSFDEKHPLTGDSIGVINLLSGTEFAAFLANMVDTFMGFAPPGGCAGRYAGCRCSRTLGLY
;
A
#
# COMPACT_ATOMS: atom_id res chain seq x y z
N MET A 1 54.96 23.20 -21.13
CA MET A 1 54.99 21.94 -21.91
C MET A 1 53.81 21.10 -21.44
N ALA A 2 52.89 20.86 -22.37
CA ALA A 2 51.80 19.88 -22.35
C ALA A 2 50.96 19.72 -21.07
N GLN A 3 49.88 20.51 -20.95
CA GLN A 3 48.64 19.96 -20.41
C GLN A 3 48.15 18.94 -21.46
N SER A 4 48.35 17.65 -21.20
CA SER A 4 47.77 16.59 -22.04
C SER A 4 46.24 16.65 -21.92
N PRO A 5 45.49 16.77 -23.03
CA PRO A 5 44.05 16.59 -22.99
C PRO A 5 43.76 15.15 -22.57
N GLN A 6 43.08 14.96 -21.44
CA GLN A 6 42.49 13.65 -21.12
C GLN A 6 41.40 13.38 -22.17
N PRO A 7 41.44 12.25 -22.89
CA PRO A 7 40.37 11.90 -23.81
C PRO A 7 39.14 11.59 -22.96
N ASP A 8 38.10 12.42 -23.10
CA ASP A 8 36.76 12.14 -22.60
C ASP A 8 36.37 10.75 -23.13
N ARG A 9 36.32 9.78 -22.21
CA ARG A 9 36.00 8.39 -22.53
C ARG A 9 34.52 8.35 -22.88
N SER A 10 34.25 8.63 -24.17
CA SER A 10 33.14 8.17 -24.99
C SER A 10 32.13 7.35 -24.17
N GLN A 11 31.19 8.08 -23.57
CA GLN A 11 29.96 7.52 -23.03
C GLN A 11 29.29 6.79 -24.19
N LYS A 12 29.42 5.48 -24.17
CA LYS A 12 28.90 4.56 -25.16
C LYS A 12 27.39 4.75 -25.22
N ASP A 13 26.91 5.42 -26.27
CA ASP A 13 25.52 5.39 -26.69
C ASP A 13 25.08 3.93 -26.77
N LYS A 14 24.28 3.50 -25.79
CA LYS A 14 23.50 2.26 -25.89
C LYS A 14 22.06 2.63 -26.18
N PRO A 15 21.39 1.90 -27.08
CA PRO A 15 20.05 2.21 -27.55
C PRO A 15 19.03 1.85 -26.47
N ASP A 16 18.98 2.66 -25.40
CA ASP A 16 18.04 2.45 -24.30
C ASP A 16 16.90 3.46 -24.39
N SER A 17 16.57 4.02 -25.55
CA SER A 17 15.47 5.01 -25.67
C SER A 17 14.13 4.44 -25.19
N LEU A 18 13.86 3.16 -25.44
CA LEU A 18 12.64 2.49 -24.97
C LEU A 18 12.70 2.12 -23.49
N LEU A 19 13.86 1.67 -23.00
CA LEU A 19 14.06 1.36 -21.59
C LEU A 19 14.06 2.64 -20.74
N ASN A 20 14.77 3.68 -21.15
CA ASN A 20 14.78 5.00 -20.52
C ASN A 20 13.36 5.60 -20.48
N ARG A 21 12.57 5.50 -21.55
CA ARG A 21 11.15 5.96 -21.51
C ARG A 21 10.28 5.13 -20.56
N LEU A 22 10.55 3.82 -20.43
CA LEU A 22 9.89 2.98 -19.43
C LEU A 22 10.29 3.38 -18.01
N LEU A 23 11.58 3.60 -17.75
CA LEU A 23 12.10 4.08 -16.46
C LEU A 23 11.55 5.48 -16.12
N ASP A 24 11.48 6.41 -17.08
CA ASP A 24 10.88 7.74 -16.91
C ASP A 24 9.38 7.65 -16.54
N GLY A 25 8.69 6.67 -17.11
CA GLY A 25 7.29 6.38 -16.80
C GLY A 25 7.12 5.83 -15.38
N VAL A 26 7.97 4.86 -15.00
CA VAL A 26 7.98 4.27 -13.66
C VAL A 26 8.40 5.29 -12.60
N GLU A 27 9.36 6.16 -12.89
CA GLU A 27 9.78 7.25 -11.99
C GLU A 27 8.64 8.23 -11.75
N LYS A 28 7.90 8.62 -12.79
CA LYS A 28 6.72 9.51 -12.65
C LYS A 28 5.59 8.85 -11.87
N VAL A 29 5.33 7.56 -12.09
CA VAL A 29 4.31 6.81 -11.35
C VAL A 29 4.74 6.60 -9.90
N GLY A 30 6.02 6.30 -9.66
CA GLY A 30 6.61 6.11 -8.33
C GLY A 30 6.67 7.40 -7.52
N ASN A 31 7.05 8.53 -8.12
CA ASN A 31 7.06 9.83 -7.44
C ASN A 31 5.64 10.38 -7.20
N LYS A 32 4.65 9.81 -7.88
CA LYS A 32 3.24 10.12 -7.67
C LYS A 32 2.54 9.05 -6.84
N LEU A 33 3.27 8.18 -6.13
CA LEU A 33 2.70 7.34 -5.08
C LEU A 33 1.95 8.28 -4.12
N PRO A 34 0.62 8.33 -4.19
CA PRO A 34 -0.14 9.22 -3.35
C PRO A 34 0.03 8.72 -1.92
N ASP A 35 0.00 9.65 -0.96
CA ASP A 35 0.15 9.34 0.46
C ASP A 35 -0.62 8.05 0.82
N PRO A 36 -0.05 7.13 1.61
CA PRO A 36 -0.67 5.85 1.93
C PRO A 36 -2.14 5.95 2.39
N ALA A 37 -2.53 7.06 3.02
CA ALA A 37 -3.92 7.31 3.40
C ALA A 37 -4.87 7.44 2.19
N VAL A 38 -4.40 8.03 1.10
CA VAL A 38 -5.19 8.23 -0.13
C VAL A 38 -5.45 6.89 -0.84
N MET A 39 -4.47 5.98 -0.86
CA MET A 39 -4.65 4.62 -1.39
C MET A 39 -5.73 3.87 -0.60
N PHE A 40 -5.70 3.97 0.73
CA PHE A 40 -6.66 3.31 1.60
C PHE A 40 -8.07 3.88 1.43
N PHE A 41 -8.20 5.20 1.31
CA PHE A 41 -9.46 5.86 1.00
C PHE A 41 -10.01 5.45 -0.37
N GLY A 42 -9.14 5.34 -1.38
CA GLY A 42 -9.51 4.83 -2.70
C GLY A 42 -10.05 3.40 -2.65
N LEU A 43 -9.38 2.50 -1.92
CA LEU A 43 -9.83 1.14 -1.68
C LEU A 43 -11.18 1.09 -0.96
N LEU A 44 -11.42 2.00 0.00
CA LEU A 44 -12.70 2.11 0.71
C LEU A 44 -13.85 2.46 -0.25
N ILE A 45 -13.64 3.42 -1.16
CA ILE A 45 -14.63 3.76 -2.19
C ILE A 45 -14.90 2.56 -3.11
N ILE A 46 -13.84 1.84 -3.51
CA ILE A 46 -13.97 0.64 -4.36
C ILE A 46 -14.81 -0.43 -3.64
N VAL A 47 -14.58 -0.67 -2.35
CA VAL A 47 -15.34 -1.64 -1.54
C VAL A 47 -16.81 -1.23 -1.43
N TRP A 48 -17.14 0.06 -1.29
CA TRP A 48 -18.53 0.52 -1.30
C TRP A 48 -19.21 0.29 -2.64
N VAL A 49 -18.54 0.59 -3.75
CA VAL A 49 -19.08 0.35 -5.10
C VAL A 49 -19.29 -1.14 -5.34
N MET A 50 -18.31 -1.98 -4.95
CA MET A 50 -18.43 -3.44 -5.03
C MET A 50 -19.56 -3.98 -4.14
N SER A 51 -19.67 -3.50 -2.89
CA SER A 51 -20.73 -3.92 -1.96
C SER A 51 -22.12 -3.53 -2.49
N TRP A 52 -22.27 -2.33 -3.06
CA TRP A 52 -23.50 -1.92 -3.73
C TRP A 52 -23.83 -2.81 -4.94
N LEU A 53 -22.84 -3.07 -5.81
CA LEU A 53 -23.02 -3.90 -7.00
C LEU A 53 -23.39 -5.34 -6.67
N LEU A 54 -22.76 -5.92 -5.64
CA LEU A 54 -23.02 -7.29 -5.19
C LEU A 54 -24.28 -7.41 -4.31
N SER A 55 -24.79 -6.32 -3.75
CA SER A 55 -26.00 -6.36 -2.90
C SER A 55 -27.28 -6.75 -3.62
N GLY A 56 -27.32 -6.59 -4.96
CA GLY A 56 -28.41 -7.08 -5.79
C GLY A 56 -28.30 -8.56 -6.14
N VAL A 57 -27.19 -9.23 -5.79
CA VAL A 57 -26.93 -10.64 -6.07
C VAL A 57 -27.10 -11.42 -4.77
N SER A 58 -28.24 -12.08 -4.62
CA SER A 58 -28.47 -13.07 -3.57
C SER A 58 -27.78 -14.39 -3.95
N PHE A 59 -26.69 -14.71 -3.27
CA PHE A 59 -26.06 -16.03 -3.36
C PHE A 59 -26.88 -17.01 -2.53
N ASP A 60 -27.58 -17.94 -3.18
CA ASP A 60 -28.27 -19.06 -2.51
C ASP A 60 -27.28 -20.21 -2.19
N GLU A 61 -26.01 -19.87 -1.94
CA GLU A 61 -24.97 -20.84 -1.63
C GLU A 61 -25.04 -21.16 -0.13
N LYS A 62 -25.67 -22.28 0.20
CA LYS A 62 -25.81 -22.76 1.58
C LYS A 62 -24.46 -23.23 2.11
N HIS A 63 -24.08 -22.78 3.29
CA HIS A 63 -22.85 -23.25 3.94
C HIS A 63 -22.97 -24.76 4.24
N PRO A 64 -22.10 -25.65 3.71
CA PRO A 64 -22.26 -27.09 3.84
C PRO A 64 -22.00 -27.67 5.24
N LEU A 65 -21.52 -26.85 6.19
CA LEU A 65 -21.28 -27.26 7.59
C LEU A 65 -22.37 -26.78 8.56
N THR A 66 -23.00 -25.63 8.31
CA THR A 66 -23.98 -24.99 9.22
C THR A 66 -25.38 -24.88 8.63
N GLY A 67 -25.55 -25.04 7.31
CA GLY A 67 -26.87 -24.96 6.65
C GLY A 67 -27.43 -23.54 6.50
N ASP A 68 -26.75 -22.53 7.05
CA ASP A 68 -27.13 -21.13 6.93
C ASP A 68 -26.87 -20.60 5.51
N SER A 69 -27.84 -19.85 5.00
CA SER A 69 -27.74 -19.15 3.73
C SER A 69 -26.80 -17.95 3.85
N ILE A 70 -25.69 -17.98 3.10
CA ILE A 70 -24.69 -16.90 3.09
C ILE A 70 -25.17 -15.80 2.15
N GLY A 71 -25.86 -14.80 2.70
CA GLY A 71 -26.25 -13.61 1.97
C GLY A 71 -25.12 -12.59 1.84
N VAL A 72 -25.13 -11.80 0.77
CA VAL A 72 -24.26 -10.62 0.67
C VAL A 72 -24.78 -9.55 1.62
N ILE A 73 -23.96 -9.18 2.59
CA ILE A 73 -24.24 -8.08 3.52
C ILE A 73 -23.96 -6.76 2.78
N ASN A 74 -24.99 -5.93 2.64
CA ASN A 74 -24.84 -4.61 2.05
C ASN A 74 -24.28 -3.64 3.10
N LEU A 75 -23.03 -3.19 2.90
CA LEU A 75 -22.34 -2.26 3.81
C LEU A 75 -22.95 -0.84 3.82
N LEU A 76 -23.82 -0.51 2.86
CA LEU A 76 -24.56 0.76 2.81
C LEU A 76 -25.89 0.70 3.58
N SER A 77 -26.27 -0.47 4.13
CA SER A 77 -27.41 -0.56 5.03
C SER A 77 -27.11 0.14 6.37
N GLY A 78 -28.14 0.72 7.01
CA GLY A 78 -27.93 1.63 8.16
C GLY A 78 -27.19 1.00 9.35
N THR A 79 -27.41 -0.29 9.63
CA THR A 79 -26.74 -1.01 10.72
C THR A 79 -25.29 -1.34 10.39
N GLU A 80 -25.03 -1.83 9.18
CA GLU A 80 -23.71 -2.25 8.74
C GLU A 80 -22.79 -1.06 8.46
N PHE A 81 -23.34 0.05 7.98
CA PHE A 81 -22.60 1.30 7.81
C PHE A 81 -22.11 1.85 9.16
N ALA A 82 -22.97 1.83 10.19
CA ALA A 82 -22.59 2.25 11.53
C ALA A 82 -21.53 1.32 12.14
N ALA A 83 -21.69 0.01 11.98
CA ALA A 83 -20.72 -0.99 12.43
C ALA A 83 -19.36 -0.84 11.72
N PHE A 84 -19.38 -0.57 10.41
CA PHE A 84 -18.17 -0.31 9.62
C PHE A 84 -17.42 0.92 10.12
N LEU A 85 -18.13 2.05 10.31
CA LEU A 85 -17.51 3.28 10.84
C LEU A 85 -16.95 3.09 12.25
N ALA A 86 -17.64 2.33 13.11
CA ALA A 86 -17.19 2.03 14.46
C ALA A 86 -15.88 1.23 14.47
N ASN A 87 -15.75 0.24 13.59
CA ASN A 87 -14.56 -0.63 13.51
C ASN A 87 -13.45 -0.06 12.61
N MET A 88 -13.68 1.06 11.93
CA MET A 88 -12.72 1.65 10.99
C MET A 88 -11.41 2.03 11.69
N VAL A 89 -11.48 2.71 12.84
CA VAL A 89 -10.30 3.15 13.59
C VAL A 89 -9.53 1.95 14.16
N ASP A 90 -10.23 0.95 14.67
CA ASP A 90 -9.59 -0.28 15.17
C ASP A 90 -8.90 -1.07 14.06
N THR A 91 -9.42 -1.03 12.83
CA THR A 91 -8.75 -1.65 11.69
C THR A 91 -7.43 -0.93 11.36
N PHE A 92 -7.39 0.41 11.47
CA PHE A 92 -6.16 1.19 11.27
C PHE A 92 -5.15 1.03 12.41
N MET A 93 -5.63 0.93 13.65
CA MET A 93 -4.77 0.81 14.84
C MET A 93 -4.37 -0.66 15.11
N GLY A 94 -5.15 -1.62 14.61
CA GLY A 94 -4.95 -3.05 14.71
C GLY A 94 -3.81 -3.58 13.84
N PHE A 95 -3.26 -2.73 12.94
CA PHE A 95 -1.93 -2.97 12.38
C PHE A 95 -0.91 -2.81 13.49
N ALA A 96 -0.65 -3.91 14.22
CA ALA A 96 0.48 -3.99 15.13
C ALA A 96 1.71 -3.46 14.37
N PRO A 97 2.38 -2.40 14.87
CA PRO A 97 3.52 -1.82 14.18
C PRO A 97 4.49 -2.98 13.91
N PRO A 98 5.00 -3.15 12.68
CA PRO A 98 5.84 -4.31 12.34
C PRO A 98 6.86 -4.46 13.45
N GLY A 99 6.75 -5.55 14.21
CA GLY A 99 7.20 -5.68 15.61
C GLY A 99 8.71 -5.50 15.84
N GLY A 100 9.46 -5.14 14.80
CA GLY A 100 10.86 -4.75 14.88
C GLY A 100 11.09 -3.29 15.22
N CYS A 101 10.17 -2.35 14.93
CA CYS A 101 10.52 -0.93 15.02
C CYS A 101 10.54 -0.39 16.47
N ALA A 102 9.48 -0.57 17.25
CA ALA A 102 9.41 -0.02 18.61
C ALA A 102 10.49 -0.59 19.55
N GLY A 103 10.78 -1.89 19.44
CA GLY A 103 11.85 -2.54 20.22
C GLY A 103 13.27 -2.16 19.74
N ARG A 104 13.49 -2.02 18.43
CA ARG A 104 14.82 -1.72 17.87
C ARG A 104 15.21 -0.25 18.02
N TYR A 105 14.27 0.71 17.98
CA TYR A 105 14.60 2.12 18.21
C TYR A 105 14.98 2.42 19.66
N ALA A 106 14.44 1.70 20.65
CA ALA A 106 14.87 1.82 22.04
C ALA A 106 16.30 1.26 22.23
N GLY A 107 16.59 0.08 21.65
CA GLY A 107 17.91 -0.54 21.73
C GLY A 107 19.00 0.23 20.96
N CYS A 108 18.75 0.65 19.72
CA CYS A 108 19.72 1.40 18.92
C CYS A 108 19.98 2.82 19.47
N ARG A 109 18.99 3.45 20.11
CA ARG A 109 19.19 4.76 20.76
C ARG A 109 20.04 4.63 22.02
N CYS A 110 19.87 3.55 22.79
CA CYS A 110 20.72 3.26 23.94
C CYS A 110 22.17 2.96 23.52
N SER A 111 22.37 2.15 22.47
CA SER A 111 23.70 1.81 21.95
C SER A 111 24.46 3.00 21.34
N ARG A 112 23.77 3.94 20.67
CA ARG A 112 24.39 5.17 20.15
C ARG A 112 24.73 6.19 21.24
N THR A 113 23.92 6.28 22.30
CA THR A 113 24.19 7.18 23.44
C THR A 113 25.30 6.66 24.36
N LEU A 114 25.46 5.33 24.46
CA LEU A 114 26.50 4.70 25.28
C LEU A 114 27.90 4.67 24.63
N GLY A 115 28.05 5.18 23.40
CA GLY A 115 29.37 5.28 22.76
C GLY A 115 30.07 3.94 22.53
N LEU A 116 29.33 2.83 22.44
CA LEU A 116 29.89 1.49 22.23
C LEU A 116 30.09 1.16 20.74
N TYR A 117 30.60 2.13 19.97
CA TYR A 117 31.13 1.93 18.62
C TYR A 117 32.38 2.77 18.41
#